data_AF-A0A5K0WNZ0-F1
#
_entry.id   AF-A0A5K0WNZ0-F1
#
_cell.length_a   1.000
_cell.length_b   1.000
_cell.length_c   1.000
_cell.angle_alpha   90.00
_cell.angle_beta   90.00
_cell.angle_gamma   90.00
#
_symmetry.space_group_name_H-M   'P 1'
#
loop_
_entity.id
_entity.type
_entity.pdbx_description
1 polymer ?
#
loop_
_entity_poly.entity_id
_entity_poly.type
_entity_poly.pdbx_seq_one_letter_code
_entity_poly.pdbx_strand_id
1 'polypeptide(L)'
;VRIFTLMDDDILDAICERLRQKLYIEGSQILRCGSVIEQMFFIVRGKLEVTWEESGYSVPLSEGDVFGEELLTWCLEQTSVDR
;
A
#
# COMPACT_ATOMS: atom_id res chain seq x y z
N VAL A 1 5.41 -2.97 10.06
CA VAL A 1 4.06 -2.53 9.65
C VAL A 1 3.05 -3.50 10.25
N ARG A 2 2.03 -3.02 10.97
CA ARG A 2 1.14 -3.88 11.78
C ARG A 2 0.32 -4.88 10.96
N ILE A 3 0.00 -4.57 9.70
CA ILE A 3 -0.80 -5.44 8.84
C ILE A 3 -0.18 -6.83 8.60
N PHE A 4 1.15 -6.94 8.64
CA PHE A 4 1.87 -8.19 8.39
C PHE A 4 2.07 -9.07 9.64
N THR A 5 1.72 -8.60 10.83
CA THR A 5 2.00 -9.37 12.07
C THR A 5 1.12 -10.61 12.21
N LEU A 6 0.09 -10.74 11.37
CA LEU A 6 -0.84 -11.87 11.35
C LEU A 6 -0.55 -12.85 10.21
N MET A 7 0.48 -12.60 9.40
CA MET A 7 0.83 -13.45 8.26
C MET A 7 2.01 -14.36 8.61
N ASP A 8 1.95 -15.61 8.16
CA ASP A 8 3.05 -16.57 8.31
C ASP A 8 4.24 -16.22 7.40
N ASP A 9 5.44 -16.67 7.79
CA ASP A 9 6.69 -16.35 7.10
C ASP A 9 6.67 -16.71 5.60
N ASP A 10 6.08 -17.85 5.23
CA ASP A 10 5.96 -18.28 3.82
C ASP A 10 5.15 -17.29 2.97
N ILE A 11 4.12 -16.67 3.56
CA ILE A 11 3.30 -15.65 2.87
C ILE A 11 4.09 -14.36 2.75
N LEU A 12 4.84 -13.98 3.79
CA LEU A 12 5.69 -12.80 3.76
C LEU A 12 6.79 -12.93 2.71
N ASP A 13 7.42 -14.10 2.60
CA ASP A 13 8.40 -14.40 1.56
C ASP A 13 7.76 -14.29 0.17
N ALA A 14 6.59 -14.88 -0.02
CA ALA A 14 5.85 -14.81 -1.28
C ALA A 14 5.44 -13.37 -1.67
N ILE A 15 5.17 -12.50 -0.70
CA ILE A 15 4.94 -11.06 -0.93
C ILE A 15 6.27 -10.39 -1.32
N CYS A 16 7.33 -10.61 -0.54
CA CYS A 16 8.65 -10.04 -0.76
C CYS A 16 9.19 -10.35 -2.16
N GLU A 17 9.02 -11.58 -2.65
CA GLU A 17 9.42 -12.00 -3.99
C GLU A 17 8.72 -11.23 -5.12
N ARG A 18 7.50 -10.75 -4.87
CA ARG A 18 6.67 -10.00 -5.83
C ARG A 18 6.88 -8.49 -5.76
N LEU A 19 7.54 -7.98 -4.71
CA LEU A 19 7.83 -6.55 -4.59
C LEU A 19 8.77 -6.09 -5.72
N ARG A 20 8.48 -4.90 -6.25
CA ARG A 20 9.30 -4.23 -7.26
C ARG A 20 9.69 -2.86 -6.76
N GLN A 21 10.99 -2.60 -6.66
CA GLN A 21 11.48 -1.27 -6.33
C GLN A 21 11.17 -0.30 -7.47
N LYS A 22 10.62 0.86 -7.12
CA LYS A 22 10.40 1.99 -8.04
C LYS A 22 10.98 3.26 -7.44
N LEU A 23 11.54 4.10 -8.29
CA LEU A 23 12.02 5.43 -7.93
C LEU A 23 11.07 6.47 -8.51
N TYR A 24 10.66 7.40 -7.66
CA TYR A 24 9.86 8.56 -8.04
C TYR A 24 10.65 9.82 -7.69
N ILE A 25 10.58 10.82 -8.58
CA ILE A 25 11.15 12.14 -8.32
C ILE A 25 10.08 13.08 -7.76
N GLU A 26 10.50 14.17 -7.15
CA GLU A 26 9.56 15.21 -6.68
C GLU A 26 8.60 15.65 -7.80
N GLY A 27 7.32 15.80 -7.45
CA GLY A 27 6.25 16.11 -8.39
C GLY A 27 5.71 14.93 -9.21
N SER A 28 6.27 13.72 -9.05
CA SER A 28 5.71 12.53 -9.71
C SER A 28 4.34 12.18 -9.15
N GLN A 29 3.36 11.96 -10.03
CA GLN A 29 2.08 11.37 -9.66
C GLN A 29 2.20 9.84 -9.67
N ILE A 30 2.01 9.20 -8.52
CA ILE A 30 2.09 7.74 -8.38
C ILE A 30 0.75 7.08 -8.71
N LEU A 31 -0.34 7.65 -8.18
CA LEU A 31 -1.72 7.19 -8.33
C LEU A 31 -2.65 8.41 -8.48
N ARG A 32 -3.85 8.17 -9.02
CA ARG A 32 -4.90 9.18 -9.09
C ARG A 32 -6.14 8.74 -8.32
N CYS A 33 -6.67 9.63 -7.47
CA CYS A 33 -7.89 9.41 -6.70
C CYS A 33 -9.05 9.00 -7.62
N GLY A 34 -9.87 8.04 -7.17
CA GLY A 34 -10.96 7.46 -7.97
C GLY A 34 -10.56 6.27 -8.85
N SER A 35 -9.27 5.90 -8.85
CA SER A 35 -8.81 4.64 -9.46
C SER A 35 -8.97 3.50 -8.44
N VAL A 36 -9.23 2.29 -8.93
CA VAL A 36 -9.16 1.09 -8.08
C VAL A 36 -7.71 0.96 -7.59
N ILE A 37 -7.53 0.82 -6.29
CA ILE A 37 -6.20 0.54 -5.73
C ILE A 37 -5.87 -0.90 -6.09
N GLU A 38 -4.80 -1.10 -6.84
CA GLU A 38 -4.38 -2.44 -7.30
C GLU A 38 -3.01 -2.83 -6.71
N GLN A 39 -2.34 -1.91 -6.02
CA GLN A 39 -0.97 -2.07 -5.56
C GLN A 39 -0.78 -1.48 -4.17
N MET A 40 -0.06 -2.20 -3.32
CA MET A 40 0.46 -1.68 -2.06
C MET A 40 1.80 -0.98 -2.30
N PHE A 41 2.01 0.16 -1.65
CA PHE A 41 3.26 0.91 -1.72
C PHE A 41 3.94 0.95 -0.36
N PHE A 42 5.20 0.54 -0.34
CA PHE A 42 6.05 0.56 0.84
C PHE A 42 7.06 1.69 0.67
N ILE A 43 7.03 2.67 1.57
CA ILE A 43 7.92 3.82 1.47
C ILE A 43 9.22 3.46 2.16
N VAL A 44 10.19 3.03 1.37
CA VAL A 44 11.53 2.66 1.86
C VAL A 44 12.40 3.88 2.10
N ARG A 45 12.16 4.99 1.37
CA ARG A 45 12.87 6.25 1.53
C ARG A 45 12.09 7.40 0.89
N GLY A 46 12.16 8.58 1.52
CA GLY A 46 11.55 9.80 1.01
C GLY A 46 10.21 10.10 1.66
N LYS A 47 9.42 10.95 1.00
CA LYS A 47 8.09 11.37 1.47
C LYS A 47 7.10 11.30 0.32
N LEU A 48 5.88 10.95 0.66
CA LEU A 48 4.73 10.93 -0.23
C LEU A 48 3.61 11.73 0.41
N GLU A 49 2.78 12.36 -0.41
CA GLU A 49 1.53 12.98 0.04
C GLU A 49 0.38 12.32 -0.70
N VAL A 50 -0.61 11.85 0.06
CA VAL A 50 -1.87 11.34 -0.49
C VAL A 50 -2.90 12.43 -0.36
N THR A 51 -3.48 12.86 -1.48
CA THR A 51 -4.44 13.96 -1.52
C THR A 51 -5.74 13.53 -2.13
N TRP A 52 -6.85 13.84 -1.47
CA TRP A 52 -8.19 13.60 -1.97
C TRP A 52 -8.68 14.86 -2.71
N GLU A 53 -8.76 14.77 -4.05
CA GLU A 53 -9.13 15.91 -4.91
C GLU A 53 -10.48 16.55 -4.50
N GLU A 54 -11.44 15.75 -4.03
CA GLU A 54 -12.79 16.22 -3.68
C GLU A 54 -12.83 17.05 -2.39
N SER A 55 -12.02 16.71 -1.39
CA SER A 55 -12.05 17.35 -0.07
C SER A 55 -10.86 18.27 0.18
N GLY A 56 -9.80 18.18 -0.64
CA GLY A 56 -8.53 18.85 -0.41
C GLY A 56 -7.77 18.31 0.81
N TYR A 57 -8.24 17.22 1.43
CA TYR A 57 -7.57 16.59 2.54
C TYR A 57 -6.28 15.91 2.05
N SER A 58 -5.19 16.07 2.80
CA SER A 58 -3.94 15.38 2.52
C SER A 58 -3.38 14.66 3.74
N VAL A 59 -2.74 13.53 3.49
CA VAL A 59 -2.03 12.74 4.50
C VAL A 59 -0.57 12.57 4.06
N PRO A 60 0.39 13.04 4.87
CA PRO A 60 1.79 12.81 4.60
C PRO A 60 2.17 11.38 4.99
N LEU A 61 2.94 10.72 4.13
CA LEU A 61 3.55 9.42 4.38
C LEU A 61 5.07 9.54 4.25
N SER A 62 5.77 8.73 5.02
CA SER A 62 7.22 8.78 5.22
C SER A 62 7.82 7.39 5.27
N GLU A 63 9.14 7.32 5.49
CA GLU A 63 9.85 6.05 5.58
C GLU A 63 9.24 5.11 6.61
N GLY A 64 8.95 3.88 6.20
CA GLY A 64 8.30 2.85 7.02
C GLY A 64 6.77 2.83 6.92
N ASP A 65 6.16 3.88 6.36
CA ASP A 65 4.72 3.92 6.11
C ASP A 65 4.34 3.08 4.87
N VAL A 66 3.08 2.62 4.86
CA VAL A 66 2.51 1.81 3.80
C VAL A 66 1.21 2.46 3.32
N PHE A 67 1.00 2.44 2.00
CA PHE A 67 -0.25 2.83 1.36
C PHE A 67 -0.89 1.61 0.67
N GLY A 68 -2.22 1.53 0.69
CA GLY A 68 -2.96 0.42 0.07
C GLY A 68 -3.12 -0.81 0.95
N GLU A 69 -2.95 -0.69 2.27
CA GLU A 69 -3.04 -1.84 3.18
C GLU A 69 -4.41 -2.52 3.22
N GLU A 70 -5.46 -1.80 2.82
CA GLU A 70 -6.82 -2.31 2.65
C GLU A 70 -6.93 -3.45 1.63
N LEU A 71 -6.00 -3.55 0.67
CA LEU A 71 -5.99 -4.67 -0.28
C LEU A 71 -5.81 -6.01 0.42
N LEU A 72 -4.98 -6.05 1.48
CA LEU A 72 -4.79 -7.27 2.26
C LEU A 72 -6.06 -7.60 3.04
N THR A 73 -6.68 -6.60 3.66
CA THR A 73 -7.95 -6.78 4.37
C THR A 73 -9.00 -7.38 3.45
N TRP A 74 -9.18 -6.84 2.24
CA TRP A 74 -10.14 -7.37 1.27
C TRP A 74 -9.83 -8.79 0.81
N CYS A 75 -8.56 -9.12 0.56
CA CYS A 75 -8.18 -10.49 0.25
C CYS A 75 -8.52 -11.46 1.39
N LEU A 76 -8.23 -11.08 2.64
CA LEU A 76 -8.47 -11.92 3.82
C LEU A 76 -9.97 -12.08 4.14
N GLU A 77 -10.76 -11.02 3.96
CA GLU A 77 -12.22 -11.08 4.08
C GLU A 77 -12.83 -12.04 3.05
N GLN A 78 -12.36 -12.02 1.80
CA GLN A 78 -12.83 -12.94 0.76
C GLN A 78 -12.51 -14.41 1.09
N THR A 79 -11.32 -14.70 1.63
CA THR A 79 -10.97 -16.07 2.05
C THR A 79 -11.81 -16.60 3.22
N SER A 80 -12.45 -15.71 3.99
CA SER A 80 -13.34 -16.09 5.10
C SER A 80 -14.77 -16.39 4.64
N VAL A 81 -15.19 -15.92 3.46
CA VAL A 81 -16.52 -16.19 2.89
C VAL A 81 -16.54 -17.52 2.11
N ASP A 82 -15.39 -18.02 1.68
CA ASP A 82 -15.22 -19.33 1.03
C ASP A 82 -15.03 -20.50 2.03
N ARG A 83 -15.44 -20.34 3.29
CA ARG A 83 -15.38 -21.40 4.32
C ARG A 83 -16.74 -21.84 4.84
#